data_AF-B7WTI7-F1
#
_entry.id   AF-B7WTI7-F1
#
_cell.length_a   1.000
_cell.length_b   1.000
_cell.length_c   1.000
_cell.angle_alpha   90.00
_cell.angle_beta   90.00
_cell.angle_gamma   90.00
#
_symmetry.space_group_name_H-M   'P 1'
#
loop_
_entity.id
_entity.type
_entity.pdbx_description
1 polymer ?
#
loop_
_entity_poly.entity_id
_entity_poly.type
_entity_poly.pdbx_seq_one_letter_code
_entity_poly.pdbx_strand_id
1 'polypeptide(L)'
;MNTSFSNNIRDGHRGNTEIDLGDRRVLTVLTRKLNSSLVTSASVSLVEGGFKRFVMGFGGDGDFSKTLVASKPKRVTEKVVREQHTQALTQIEDLKLQVEMHYDALEKRKAAAHA
;
A
#
# COMPACT_ATOMS: atom_id res chain seq x y z
N MET A 1 -11.20 3.30 8.22
CA MET A 1 -9.91 3.86 7.77
C MET A 1 -9.19 4.43 8.98
N ASN A 2 -7.95 4.00 9.23
CA ASN A 2 -7.13 4.48 10.33
C ASN A 2 -5.82 5.06 9.77
N THR A 3 -5.46 6.29 10.14
CA THR A 3 -4.23 6.94 9.68
C THR A 3 -3.33 7.25 10.87
N SER A 4 -2.07 6.85 10.79
CA SER A 4 -1.07 7.10 11.82
C SER A 4 0.20 7.70 11.21
N PHE A 5 0.84 8.58 11.98
CA PHE A 5 2.15 9.12 11.65
C PHE A 5 3.12 8.71 12.76
N SER A 6 4.30 8.26 12.37
CA SER A 6 5.34 7.83 13.31
C SER A 6 6.68 8.41 12.92
N ASN A 7 7.57 8.53 13.91
CA ASN A 7 8.95 8.92 13.72
C ASN A 7 9.83 7.98 14.54
N ASN A 8 10.75 7.28 13.89
CA ASN A 8 11.72 6.41 14.55
C ASN A 8 13.12 6.72 14.04
N ILE A 9 14.13 6.64 14.90
CA ILE A 9 15.53 6.97 14.62
C ILE A 9 16.06 6.20 13.39
N ARG A 10 15.73 4.90 13.29
CA ARG A 10 16.18 4.05 12.17
C ARG A 10 15.50 4.41 10.84
N ASP A 11 14.26 4.86 10.93
CA ASP A 11 13.26 4.71 9.88
C ASP A 11 12.70 6.07 9.39
N GLY A 12 13.01 7.12 10.14
CA GLY A 12 12.55 8.48 9.93
C GLY A 12 11.05 8.67 10.12
N HIS A 13 10.55 9.77 9.57
CA HIS A 13 9.12 10.09 9.52
C HIS A 13 8.40 9.17 8.53
N ARG A 14 7.23 8.67 8.96
CA ARG A 14 6.35 7.79 8.18
C ARG A 14 4.89 8.19 8.34
N GLY A 15 4.12 7.98 7.29
CA GLY A 15 2.66 8.05 7.30
C GLY A 15 2.09 6.71 6.86
N ASN A 16 1.13 6.19 7.59
CA ASN A 16 0.49 4.91 7.32
C ASN A 16 -1.03 5.06 7.40
N THR A 17 -1.74 4.68 6.34
CA THR A 17 -3.20 4.55 6.36
C THR A 17 -3.58 3.12 6.09
N GLU A 18 -4.45 2.58 6.94
CA GLU A 18 -5.00 1.25 6.80
C GLU A 18 -6.51 1.32 6.54
N ILE A 19 -6.94 0.59 5.52
CA ILE A 19 -8.32 0.49 5.08
C ILE A 19 -8.67 -0.99 5.03
N ASP A 20 -9.66 -1.38 5.83
CA ASP A 20 -10.23 -2.72 5.77
C ASP A 20 -11.04 -2.84 4.46
N LEU A 21 -10.73 -3.88 3.69
CA LEU A 21 -11.41 -4.19 2.43
C LEU A 21 -12.41 -5.34 2.59
N GLY A 22 -12.56 -5.91 3.78
CA GLY A 22 -13.29 -7.16 3.98
C GLY A 22 -12.46 -8.39 3.58
N ASP A 23 -13.04 -9.58 3.74
CA ASP A 23 -12.40 -10.87 3.40
C ASP A 23 -10.99 -11.07 3.97
N ARG A 24 -10.76 -10.51 5.17
CA ARG A 24 -9.46 -10.50 5.85
C ARG A 24 -8.38 -9.78 5.04
N ARG A 25 -8.71 -8.84 4.16
CA ARG A 25 -7.74 -8.05 3.38
C ARG A 25 -7.68 -6.63 3.89
N VAL A 26 -6.46 -6.10 3.99
CA VAL A 26 -6.22 -4.72 4.41
C VAL A 26 -5.39 -4.02 3.36
N LEU A 27 -5.92 -2.92 2.82
CA LEU A 27 -5.17 -1.97 1.99
C LEU A 27 -4.37 -1.05 2.90
N THR A 28 -3.06 -1.06 2.72
CA THR A 28 -2.10 -0.23 3.44
C THR A 28 -1.50 0.79 2.48
N VAL A 29 -1.70 2.08 2.75
CA VAL A 29 -1.02 3.19 2.07
C VAL A 29 0.10 3.67 2.97
N LEU A 30 1.34 3.50 2.54
CA LEU A 30 2.53 3.79 3.34
C LEU A 30 3.40 4.84 2.64
N THR A 31 3.60 5.96 3.31
CA THR A 31 4.58 6.98 2.94
C THR A 31 5.83 6.81 3.81
N ARG A 32 6.97 6.52 3.19
CA ARG A 32 8.25 6.38 3.88
C ARG A 32 9.42 6.84 3.04
N LYS A 33 10.52 7.20 3.69
CA LYS A 33 11.81 7.37 3.01
C LYS A 33 12.30 6.01 2.53
N LEU A 34 12.61 5.91 1.25
CA LEU A 34 13.28 4.77 0.62
C LEU A 34 14.50 5.30 -0.12
N ASN A 35 15.70 4.91 0.34
CA ASN A 35 16.97 5.47 -0.14
C ASN A 35 16.97 7.00 -0.08
N SER A 36 17.12 7.67 -1.23
CA SER A 36 17.13 9.12 -1.38
C SER A 36 15.77 9.72 -1.78
N SER A 37 14.68 8.96 -1.66
CA SER A 37 13.35 9.37 -2.13
C SER A 37 12.29 9.17 -1.05
N LEU A 38 11.28 10.03 -1.06
CA LEU A 38 10.07 9.86 -0.27
C LEU A 38 9.04 9.16 -1.16
N VAL A 39 8.67 7.93 -0.79
CA VAL A 39 7.82 7.07 -1.59
C VAL A 39 6.52 6.82 -0.85
N THR A 40 5.40 7.00 -1.55
CA THR A 40 4.08 6.55 -1.12
C THR A 40 3.66 5.34 -1.94
N SER A 41 3.44 4.21 -1.28
CA SER A 41 3.02 2.96 -1.91
C SER A 41 1.72 2.44 -1.30
N ALA A 42 0.85 1.90 -2.12
CA ALA A 42 -0.32 1.13 -1.73
C ALA A 42 0.01 -0.37 -1.85
N SER A 43 -0.39 -1.16 -0.87
CA SER A 43 -0.29 -2.62 -0.92
C SER A 43 -1.45 -3.26 -0.16
N VAL A 44 -2.01 -4.34 -0.69
CA VAL A 44 -3.01 -5.15 0.00
C VAL A 44 -2.31 -6.32 0.68
N SER A 45 -2.69 -6.64 1.91
CA SER A 45 -2.20 -7.82 2.62
C SER A 45 -3.35 -8.60 3.22
N LEU A 46 -3.20 -9.92 3.29
CA LEU A 46 -4.12 -10.80 3.99
C LEU A 46 -3.81 -10.80 5.49
N VAL A 47 -4.83 -10.70 6.33
CA VAL A 47 -4.74 -10.81 7.79
C VAL A 47 -5.07 -12.25 8.18
N GLU A 48 -4.09 -12.96 8.72
CA GLU A 48 -4.23 -14.36 9.13
C GLU A 48 -3.56 -14.56 10.48
N GLY A 49 -4.29 -15.09 11.46
CA GLY A 49 -3.77 -15.33 12.81
C GLY A 49 -3.25 -14.08 13.54
N GLY A 50 -3.74 -12.89 13.19
CA GLY A 50 -3.27 -11.61 13.75
C GLY A 50 -2.04 -11.02 13.04
N PHE A 51 -1.52 -11.67 12.00
CA PHE A 51 -0.38 -11.20 11.22
C PHE A 51 -0.82 -10.77 9.81
N LYS A 52 -0.11 -9.78 9.26
CA LYS A 52 -0.28 -9.39 7.85
C LYS A 52 0.67 -10.22 6.99
N ARG A 53 0.11 -10.94 6.03
CA ARG A 53 0.82 -11.70 5.01
C ARG A 53 0.66 -11.00 3.66
N PHE A 54 1.79 -10.74 3.01
CA PHE A 54 1.85 -10.23 1.65
C PHE A 54 2.48 -11.30 0.76
N VAL A 55 1.78 -11.70 -0.30
CA VAL A 55 2.30 -12.65 -1.30
C VAL A 55 2.94 -11.88 -2.44
N MET A 56 4.25 -12.02 -2.62
CA MET A 56 4.94 -11.48 -3.79
C MET A 56 4.62 -12.32 -5.03
N GLY A 57 4.17 -11.68 -6.10
CA GLY A 57 3.65 -12.39 -7.27
C GLY A 57 4.65 -12.94 -8.26
N PHE A 58 5.94 -12.56 -8.22
CA PHE A 58 7.01 -12.98 -9.15
C PHE A 58 6.55 -13.36 -10.58
N GLY A 59 5.74 -12.51 -11.24
CA GLY A 59 5.24 -12.74 -12.60
C GLY A 59 3.79 -13.23 -12.74
N GLY A 60 3.03 -13.41 -11.65
CA GLY A 60 1.64 -13.86 -11.70
C GLY A 60 0.81 -13.51 -10.46
N ASP A 61 0.74 -14.44 -9.50
CA ASP A 61 -0.32 -14.50 -8.49
C ASP A 61 0.04 -13.81 -7.16
N GLY A 62 0.43 -12.55 -7.26
CA GLY A 62 0.76 -11.72 -6.10
C GLY A 62 -0.40 -10.89 -5.57
N ASP A 63 -0.26 -10.46 -4.33
CA ASP A 63 -1.08 -9.41 -3.77
C ASP A 63 -0.83 -8.07 -4.47
N PHE A 64 -1.87 -7.24 -4.50
CA PHE A 64 -1.80 -5.93 -5.15
C PHE A 64 -0.74 -5.05 -4.47
N SER A 65 0.14 -4.45 -5.27
CA SER A 65 1.04 -3.40 -4.82
C SER A 65 1.30 -2.38 -5.93
N LYS A 66 1.25 -1.10 -5.59
CA LYS A 66 1.45 0.02 -6.51
C LYS A 66 2.16 1.17 -5.82
N THR A 67 3.15 1.76 -6.49
CA THR A 67 3.72 3.04 -6.07
C THR A 67 2.86 4.17 -6.61
N LEU A 68 2.40 5.06 -5.72
CA LEU A 68 1.51 6.18 -6.07
C LEU A 68 2.31 7.43 -6.41
N VAL A 69 3.26 7.76 -5.53
CA VAL A 69 4.07 8.98 -5.64
C VAL A 69 5.49 8.66 -5.19
N ALA A 70 6.47 9.14 -5.95
CA ALA A 70 7.86 9.16 -5.55
C ALA A 70 8.41 10.58 -5.74
N SER A 71 8.92 11.18 -4.67
CA SER A 71 9.51 12.51 -4.69
C SER A 71 10.92 12.52 -4.07
N LYS A 72 11.70 13.57 -4.32
CA LYS A 72 13.07 13.73 -3.80
C LYS A 72 13.21 15.04 -3.03
N PRO A 73 12.55 15.17 -1.85
CA PRO A 73 12.66 16.39 -1.06
C PRO A 73 14.09 16.51 -0.49
N LYS A 74 14.61 17.74 -0.40
CA LYS A 74 15.93 18.03 0.18
C LYS A 74 16.07 17.52 1.63
N ARG A 75 14.97 17.55 2.39
CA ARG A 75 14.85 16.97 3.74
C ARG A 75 13.48 16.31 3.90
N VAL A 76 13.45 15.14 4.54
CA VAL A 76 12.20 14.46 4.90
C VAL A 76 11.82 14.85 6.32
N THR A 77 10.88 15.78 6.45
CA THR A 77 10.28 16.20 7.73
C THR A 77 8.87 15.65 7.85
N GLU A 78 8.30 15.63 9.06
CA GLU A 78 6.92 15.19 9.27
C GLU A 78 5.93 15.93 8.36
N LYS A 79 6.09 17.25 8.21
CA LYS A 79 5.24 18.07 7.34
C LYS A 79 5.24 17.56 5.90
N VAL A 80 6.43 17.32 5.32
CA VAL A 80 6.57 16.83 3.94
C VAL A 80 5.96 15.43 3.78
N VAL A 81 6.15 14.56 4.78
CA VAL A 81 5.53 13.23 4.80
C VAL A 81 4.01 13.35 4.81
N ARG A 82 3.46 14.19 5.69
CA ARG A 82 2.02 14.41 5.82
C ARG A 82 1.40 14.98 4.55
N GLU A 83 2.03 15.97 3.94
CA GLU A 83 1.56 16.58 2.68
C GLU A 83 1.50 15.54 1.56
N GLN A 84 2.60 14.81 1.31
CA GLN A 84 2.62 13.79 0.26
C GLN A 84 1.65 12.64 0.56
N HIS A 85 1.51 12.26 1.84
CA HIS A 85 0.58 11.22 2.25
C HIS A 85 -0.87 11.64 2.00
N THR A 86 -1.29 12.81 2.49
CA THR A 86 -2.63 13.35 2.25
C THR A 86 -2.93 13.52 0.77
N GLN A 87 -1.95 13.97 -0.03
CA GLN A 87 -2.11 14.05 -1.48
C GLN A 87 -2.35 12.68 -2.12
N ALA A 88 -1.66 11.63 -1.67
CA ALA A 88 -1.89 10.28 -2.17
C ALA A 88 -3.25 9.72 -1.75
N LEU A 89 -3.76 10.11 -0.57
CA LEU A 89 -5.07 9.68 -0.09
C LEU A 89 -6.24 10.23 -0.93
N THR A 90 -6.04 11.26 -1.76
CA THR A 90 -7.08 11.71 -2.70
C THR A 90 -7.38 10.68 -3.79
N GLN A 91 -6.48 9.71 -4.01
CA GLN A 91 -6.61 8.63 -4.99
C GLN A 91 -7.21 7.34 -4.40
N ILE A 92 -7.71 7.35 -3.15
CA ILE A 92 -8.18 6.13 -2.46
C ILE A 92 -9.27 5.41 -3.24
N GLU A 93 -10.28 6.11 -3.76
CA GLU A 93 -11.40 5.46 -4.44
C GLU A 93 -10.96 4.79 -5.75
N ASP A 94 -10.07 5.44 -6.51
CA ASP A 94 -9.43 4.83 -7.68
C ASP A 94 -8.58 3.61 -7.30
N LEU A 95 -7.90 3.64 -6.15
CA LEU A 95 -7.13 2.50 -5.66
C LEU A 95 -8.00 1.32 -5.26
N LYS A 96 -9.15 1.55 -4.62
CA LYS A 96 -10.09 0.47 -4.30
C LYS A 96 -10.58 -0.22 -5.57
N LEU A 97 -10.95 0.55 -6.59
CA LEU A 97 -11.37 0.01 -7.88
C LEU A 97 -10.25 -0.82 -8.53
N GLN A 98 -9.01 -0.32 -8.55
CA GLN A 98 -7.87 -1.07 -9.08
C GLN A 98 -7.60 -2.36 -8.31
N VAL A 99 -7.79 -2.35 -6.99
CA VAL A 99 -7.66 -3.54 -6.14
C VAL A 99 -8.72 -4.57 -6.49
N GLU A 100 -9.99 -4.16 -6.61
CA GLU A 100 -11.09 -5.05 -7.03
C GLU A 100 -10.78 -5.70 -8.39
N MET A 101 -10.42 -4.88 -9.38
CA MET A 101 -10.06 -5.36 -10.72
C MET A 101 -8.88 -6.34 -10.69
N HIS A 102 -7.87 -6.11 -9.84
CA HIS A 102 -6.72 -7.00 -9.70
C HIS A 102 -7.13 -8.37 -9.16
N TYR A 103 -7.92 -8.40 -8.09
CA TYR A 103 -8.34 -9.67 -7.49
C TYR A 103 -9.36 -10.42 -8.35
N ASP A 104 -10.24 -9.72 -9.07
CA ASP A 104 -11.13 -10.33 -10.06
C ASP A 104 -10.35 -11.01 -11.19
N ALA A 105 -9.32 -10.34 -11.70
CA ALA A 105 -8.44 -10.92 -12.72
C ALA A 105 -7.66 -12.12 -12.19
N LEU A 106 -7.21 -12.07 -10.94
CA LEU A 106 -6.47 -13.14 -10.29
C LEU A 106 -7.35 -14.38 -10.08
N GLU A 107 -8.60 -14.22 -9.64
CA GLU A 107 -9.56 -15.32 -9.53
C GLU A 107 -9.91 -15.94 -10.89
N LYS A 108 -10.10 -15.12 -11.93
CA LYS A 108 -10.31 -15.62 -13.30
C LYS A 108 -9.12 -16.45 -13.81
N ARG A 109 -7.88 -16.01 -13.55
CA ARG A 109 -6.67 -16.76 -13.93
C ARG A 109 -6.57 -18.11 -13.21
N LYS A 110 -6.85 -18.14 -11.90
CA LYS A 110 -6.90 -19.39 -11.13
C LYS A 110 -7.95 -20.35 -11.66
N ALA A 111 -9.16 -19.85 -11.93
CA ALA A 111 -10.23 -20.68 -12.48
C ALA A 111 -9.85 -21.30 -13.84
N ALA A 112 -9.20 -20.53 -14.71
CA ALA A 112 -8.71 -21.02 -16.00
C ALA A 112 -7.55 -22.03 -15.89
N ALA A 113 -6.74 -21.98 -14.83
CA ALA A 113 -5.64 -22.92 -14.59
C ALA A 113 -6.11 -24.27 -13.99
N HIS A 114 -7.32 -24.32 -13.44
CA HIS A 114 -7.91 -25.52 -12.83
C HIS A 114 -8.95 -26.23 -13.72
N ALA A 115 -9.25 -25.68 -14.90
CA ALA A 115 -10.13 -26.27 -15.91
C ALA A 115 -9.33 -27.09 -16.94
#